data_AF-A0A922MS25-F1
#
_entry.id   AF-A0A922MS25-F1
#
_cell.length_a   1.000
_cell.length_b   1.000
_cell.length_c   1.000
_cell.angle_alpha   90.00
_cell.angle_beta   90.00
_cell.angle_gamma   90.00
#
_symmetry.space_group_name_H-M   'P 1'
#
loop_
_entity.id
_entity.type
_entity.pdbx_description
1 polymer ?
#
loop_
_entity_poly.entity_id
_entity_poly.type
_entity_poly.pdbx_seq_one_letter_code
_entity_poly.pdbx_strand_id
1 'polypeptide(L)'
;MSSNMSDITEDDDHEESPVREGRASRPTLAQLLEIISFMEEHPDLASRRKNVGLKSQTKYKKLWTKLAKLANSVNGPKKTRPSWIKIDVMDEQTAAMTQLSEATLISSKALEQIADASHEQALAVDRVAGTFESINVSVNDIRNALLGIDYTMKRCYPATQQRQNNIFS
;
A
#
# COMPACT_ATOMS: atom_id res chain seq x y z
N MET A 1 44.14 -49.13 -23.95
CA MET A 1 43.95 -47.78 -24.55
C MET A 1 42.78 -47.14 -23.82
N SER A 2 42.82 -46.00 -23.17
CA SER A 2 43.87 -45.10 -22.67
C SER A 2 43.15 -44.19 -21.66
N SER A 3 43.94 -43.62 -20.74
CA SER A 3 43.62 -42.71 -19.64
C SER A 3 42.63 -41.57 -19.88
N ASN A 4 42.03 -41.09 -18.79
CA ASN A 4 41.87 -39.69 -18.32
C ASN A 4 41.10 -39.78 -16.98
N MET A 5 41.59 -39.55 -15.76
CA MET A 5 42.58 -38.65 -15.12
C MET A 5 42.27 -37.14 -15.31
N SER A 6 41.56 -36.60 -14.34
CA SER A 6 41.51 -35.21 -13.84
C SER A 6 40.48 -35.26 -12.69
N ASP A 7 40.84 -35.52 -11.43
CA ASP A 7 41.77 -34.80 -10.56
C ASP A 7 41.70 -33.28 -10.75
N ILE A 8 40.62 -32.70 -10.22
CA ILE A 8 40.52 -31.28 -9.91
C ILE A 8 40.43 -31.22 -8.39
N THR A 9 41.55 -30.77 -7.83
CA THR A 9 41.77 -30.36 -6.46
C THR A 9 40.64 -29.43 -6.02
N GLU A 10 39.79 -29.91 -5.11
CA GLU A 10 39.00 -29.04 -4.24
C GLU A 10 39.98 -28.44 -3.23
N ASP A 11 40.63 -27.34 -3.63
CA ASP A 11 41.40 -26.49 -2.73
C ASP A 11 40.44 -25.87 -1.70
N ASP A 12 40.36 -26.57 -0.58
CA ASP A 12 40.43 -26.09 0.79
C ASP A 12 40.79 -24.59 0.95
N ASP A 13 39.77 -23.73 1.00
CA ASP A 13 39.86 -22.44 1.70
C ASP A 13 39.14 -22.58 3.05
N HIS A 14 39.84 -23.22 3.98
CA HIS A 14 39.64 -23.06 5.41
C HIS A 14 39.83 -21.58 5.82
N GLU A 15 38.82 -20.72 5.63
CA GLU A 15 38.71 -19.48 6.43
C GLU A 15 38.06 -19.82 7.78
N GLU A 16 38.93 -20.21 8.71
CA GLU A 16 38.91 -19.93 10.15
C GLU A 16 37.57 -19.42 10.75
N SER A 17 36.83 -20.32 11.40
CA SER A 17 35.74 -19.98 12.36
C SER A 17 36.30 -19.45 13.69
N PRO A 18 35.49 -18.85 14.58
CA PRO A 18 34.46 -17.85 14.38
C PRO A 18 34.84 -16.58 15.17
N VAL A 19 34.87 -15.41 14.52
CA VAL A 19 34.79 -14.16 15.30
C VAL A 19 33.44 -14.18 15.98
N ARG A 20 33.45 -14.38 17.31
CA ARG A 20 32.28 -14.42 18.19
C ARG A 20 31.28 -13.39 17.71
N GLU A 21 30.10 -13.87 17.32
CA GLU A 21 28.95 -13.08 16.86
C GLU A 21 28.38 -12.28 18.05
N GLY A 22 29.20 -11.40 18.61
CA GLY A 22 28.81 -10.42 19.59
C GLY A 22 27.89 -9.45 18.88
N ARG A 23 26.61 -9.49 19.25
CA ARG A 23 25.54 -8.50 18.98
C ARG A 23 25.94 -7.49 17.92
N ALA A 24 25.43 -7.64 16.69
CA ALA A 24 25.73 -6.79 15.53
C ALA A 24 26.06 -5.33 15.93
N SER A 25 27.35 -5.08 16.21
CA SER A 25 27.75 -3.79 16.75
C SER A 25 27.65 -2.78 15.63
N ARG A 26 27.04 -1.62 15.91
CA ARG A 26 26.90 -0.56 14.91
C ARG A 26 28.30 -0.12 14.43
N PRO A 27 28.49 0.10 13.13
CA PRO A 27 29.73 0.68 12.60
C PRO A 27 30.01 2.03 13.27
N THR A 28 31.29 2.37 13.46
CA THR A 28 31.66 3.70 13.97
C THR A 28 31.40 4.76 12.90
N LEU A 29 31.26 6.04 13.29
CA LEU A 29 31.09 7.14 12.34
C LEU A 29 32.24 7.21 11.33
N ALA A 30 33.48 7.00 11.79
CA ALA A 30 34.64 6.95 10.92
C ALA A 30 34.55 5.82 9.89
N GLN A 31 34.10 4.62 10.29
CA GLN A 31 33.85 3.52 9.36
C GLN A 31 32.76 3.85 8.34
N LEU A 32 31.67 4.50 8.78
CA LEU A 32 30.59 4.90 7.88
C LEU A 32 31.04 5.92 6.84
N LEU A 33 31.82 6.92 7.23
CA LEU A 33 32.34 7.93 6.30
C LEU A 33 33.24 7.30 5.22
N GLU A 34 34.13 6.38 5.61
CA GLU A 34 34.99 5.65 4.67
C GLU A 34 34.19 4.72 3.75
N ILE A 35 33.15 4.07 4.28
CA ILE A 35 32.22 3.25 3.48
C ILE A 35 31.46 4.11 2.47
N ILE A 36 30.93 5.27 2.90
CA ILE A 36 30.19 6.19 2.03
C ILE A 36 31.11 6.73 0.94
N SER A 37 32.29 7.23 1.30
CA SER A 37 33.30 7.72 0.33
C SER A 37 33.65 6.63 -0.69
N PHE A 38 33.84 5.39 -0.25
CA PHE A 38 34.12 4.27 -1.13
C PHE A 38 32.94 3.91 -2.05
N MET A 39 31.70 4.02 -1.56
CA MET A 39 30.49 3.78 -2.35
C MET A 39 30.21 4.90 -3.35
N GLU A 40 30.58 6.15 -3.05
CA GLU A 40 30.51 7.28 -3.97
C GLU A 40 31.48 7.11 -5.15
N GLU A 41 32.70 6.63 -4.88
CA GLU A 41 33.69 6.31 -5.92
C GLU A 41 33.33 5.05 -6.73
N HIS A 42 32.46 4.19 -6.19
CA HIS A 42 32.05 2.93 -6.80
C HIS A 42 30.51 2.78 -6.81
N PRO A 43 29.77 3.55 -7.64
CA PRO A 43 28.30 3.52 -7.68
C PRO A 43 27.71 2.16 -8.09
N ASP A 44 28.53 1.30 -8.71
CA ASP A 44 28.20 -0.11 -9.01
C ASP A 44 27.91 -0.94 -7.75
N LEU A 45 28.40 -0.50 -6.58
CA LEU A 45 28.21 -1.13 -5.28
C LEU A 45 26.86 -0.75 -4.66
N ALA A 46 26.48 0.54 -4.80
CA ALA A 46 25.22 1.10 -4.33
C ALA A 46 24.01 0.67 -5.17
N SER A 47 24.23 0.44 -6.47
CA SER A 47 23.18 0.01 -7.40
C SER A 47 23.00 -1.50 -7.34
N ARG A 48 22.24 -2.01 -6.37
CA ARG A 48 21.91 -3.45 -6.23
C ARG A 48 21.06 -3.95 -7.41
N ARG A 49 21.67 -4.16 -8.58
CA ARG A 49 20.96 -4.70 -9.75
C ARG A 49 20.68 -6.19 -9.55
N LYS A 50 19.39 -6.55 -9.53
CA LYS A 50 18.91 -7.92 -9.32
C LYS A 50 19.22 -8.88 -10.49
N ASN A 51 19.63 -8.37 -11.65
CA ASN A 51 19.80 -9.16 -12.89
C ASN A 51 21.18 -8.93 -13.54
N VAL A 52 22.29 -9.21 -12.84
CA VAL A 52 23.62 -9.07 -13.46
C VAL A 52 24.31 -10.41 -13.63
N GLY A 53 24.70 -10.70 -14.87
CA GLY A 53 25.35 -11.94 -15.26
C GLY A 53 26.64 -12.24 -14.49
N LEU A 54 27.14 -13.47 -14.63
CA LEU A 54 28.24 -14.05 -13.84
C LEU A 54 29.49 -13.16 -13.72
N LYS A 55 29.84 -12.39 -14.77
CA LYS A 55 30.98 -11.46 -14.78
C LYS A 55 30.80 -10.23 -13.89
N SER A 56 29.56 -9.83 -13.60
CA SER A 56 29.29 -8.73 -12.68
C SER A 56 29.28 -9.19 -11.23
N GLN A 57 28.83 -10.41 -10.95
CA GLN A 57 28.89 -11.01 -9.61
C GLN A 57 30.34 -11.08 -9.09
N THR A 58 31.30 -11.40 -9.95
CA THR A 58 32.72 -11.43 -9.55
C THR A 58 33.29 -10.03 -9.27
N LYS A 59 32.92 -9.02 -10.07
CA LYS A 59 33.28 -7.61 -9.82
C LYS A 59 32.68 -7.11 -8.51
N TYR A 60 31.40 -7.37 -8.30
CA TYR A 60 30.67 -7.03 -7.07
C TYR A 60 31.30 -7.70 -5.84
N LYS A 61 31.62 -9.00 -5.92
CA LYS A 61 32.33 -9.73 -4.85
C LYS A 61 33.68 -9.08 -4.53
N LYS A 62 34.49 -8.75 -5.54
CA LYS A 62 35.79 -8.07 -5.36
C LYS A 62 35.65 -6.71 -4.69
N LEU A 63 34.69 -5.92 -5.14
CA LEU A 63 34.40 -4.58 -4.60
C LEU A 63 33.99 -4.64 -3.13
N TRP A 64 33.07 -5.55 -2.76
CA TRP A 64 32.69 -5.77 -1.35
C TRP A 64 33.84 -6.29 -0.49
N THR A 65 34.73 -7.11 -1.04
CA THR A 65 35.94 -7.54 -0.32
C THR A 65 36.87 -6.36 -0.05
N LYS A 66 37.06 -5.44 -1.00
CA LYS A 66 37.84 -4.21 -0.79
C LYS A 66 37.21 -3.32 0.27
N LEU A 67 35.90 -3.11 0.20
CA LEU A 67 35.13 -2.35 1.18
C LEU A 67 35.30 -2.93 2.59
N ALA A 68 35.14 -4.25 2.75
CA ALA A 68 35.30 -4.90 4.03
C ALA A 68 36.72 -4.72 4.60
N LYS A 69 37.76 -4.79 3.75
CA LYS A 69 39.15 -4.53 4.16
C LYS A 69 39.36 -3.08 4.59
N LEU A 70 38.84 -2.12 3.82
CA LEU A 70 38.90 -0.69 4.15
C LEU A 70 38.20 -0.41 5.48
N ALA A 71 36.94 -0.81 5.62
CA ALA A 71 36.16 -0.60 6.84
C ALA A 71 36.80 -1.26 8.09
N ASN A 72 37.44 -2.41 7.92
CA ASN A 72 38.14 -3.09 9.02
C ASN A 72 39.53 -2.50 9.34
N SER A 73 40.11 -1.68 8.44
CA SER A 73 41.35 -0.94 8.70
C SER A 73 41.15 0.31 9.56
N VAL A 74 39.91 0.82 9.60
CA VAL A 74 39.50 1.94 10.44
C VAL A 74 39.17 1.43 11.85
N ASN A 75 39.46 2.25 12.87
CA ASN A 75 39.11 1.92 14.25
C ASN A 75 37.60 1.70 14.43
N GLY A 76 37.22 0.49 14.81
CA GLY A 76 35.82 0.11 15.04
C GLY A 76 35.60 -1.41 15.06
N PRO A 77 34.33 -1.85 15.09
CA PRO A 77 33.98 -3.26 14.97
C PRO A 77 34.49 -3.86 13.67
N LYS A 78 35.24 -4.96 13.77
CA LYS A 78 35.66 -5.74 12.60
C LYS A 78 34.54 -6.69 12.20
N LYS A 79 34.20 -6.69 10.91
CA LYS A 79 33.12 -7.52 10.38
C LYS A 79 33.55 -8.18 9.08
N THR A 80 32.97 -9.34 8.81
CA THR A 80 33.17 -10.05 7.56
C THR A 80 32.40 -9.36 6.44
N ARG A 81 32.82 -9.57 5.19
CA ARG A 81 32.10 -9.11 3.99
C ARG A 81 30.58 -9.39 4.04
N PRO A 82 30.11 -10.63 4.29
CA PRO A 82 28.67 -10.90 4.37
C PRO A 82 28.00 -10.12 5.51
N SER A 83 28.69 -9.86 6.62
CA SER A 83 28.14 -9.03 7.70
C SER A 83 28.00 -7.56 7.30
N TRP A 84 28.91 -7.01 6.49
CA TRP A 84 28.78 -5.65 5.95
C TRP A 84 27.63 -5.53 4.96
N ILE A 85 27.51 -6.50 4.04
CA ILE A 85 26.38 -6.58 3.09
C ILE A 85 25.05 -6.67 3.84
N LYS A 86 25.00 -7.45 4.93
CA LYS A 86 23.78 -7.59 5.74
C LYS A 86 23.36 -6.27 6.38
N ILE A 87 24.30 -5.48 6.88
CA ILE A 87 24.00 -4.16 7.49
C ILE A 87 23.44 -3.20 6.42
N ASP A 88 24.08 -3.13 5.27
CA ASP A 88 23.65 -2.28 4.14
C ASP A 88 22.22 -2.64 3.66
N VAL A 89 21.95 -3.92 3.44
CA VAL A 89 20.61 -4.40 3.06
C VAL A 89 19.58 -4.13 4.16
N MET A 90 19.96 -4.25 5.44
CA MET A 90 19.05 -3.96 6.55
C MET A 90 18.75 -2.46 6.65
N ASP A 91 19.71 -1.58 6.40
CA ASP A 91 19.49 -0.13 6.39
C ASP A 91 18.57 0.28 5.23
N GLU A 92 18.77 -0.27 4.03
CA GLU A 92 17.86 -0.07 2.88
C GLU A 92 16.43 -0.53 3.19
N GLN A 93 16.29 -1.71 3.79
CA GLN A 93 14.99 -2.23 4.22
C GLN A 93 14.35 -1.37 5.31
N THR A 94 15.14 -0.83 6.25
CA THR A 94 14.65 0.04 7.32
C THR A 94 14.14 1.38 6.75
N ALA A 95 14.86 1.96 5.78
CA ALA A 95 14.44 3.16 5.08
C ALA A 95 13.13 2.92 4.29
N ALA A 96 13.05 1.82 3.54
CA ALA A 96 11.84 1.44 2.81
C ALA A 96 10.65 1.18 3.76
N MET A 97 10.88 0.52 4.90
CA MET A 97 9.87 0.29 5.92
C MET A 97 9.37 1.60 6.52
N THR A 98 10.28 2.55 6.78
CA THR A 98 9.92 3.88 7.30
C THR A 98 9.02 4.61 6.31
N GLN A 99 9.40 4.64 5.03
CA GLN A 99 8.58 5.26 3.98
C GLN A 99 7.20 4.59 3.84
N LEU A 100 7.16 3.25 3.90
CA LEU A 100 5.90 2.50 3.87
C LEU A 100 5.02 2.84 5.09
N SER A 101 5.62 2.94 6.28
CA SER A 101 4.91 3.34 7.49
C SER A 101 4.32 4.74 7.38
N GLU A 102 5.09 5.71 6.88
CA GLU A 102 4.61 7.08 6.64
C GLU A 102 3.49 7.12 5.61
N ALA A 103 3.65 6.43 4.48
CA ALA A 103 2.63 6.33 3.45
C ALA A 103 1.34 5.66 4.00
N THR A 104 1.48 4.64 4.84
CA THR A 104 0.34 3.97 5.49
C THR A 104 -0.37 4.91 6.46
N LEU A 105 0.37 5.72 7.22
CA LEU A 105 -0.21 6.71 8.12
C LEU A 105 -0.99 7.79 7.35
N ILE A 106 -0.42 8.30 6.26
CA ILE A 106 -1.11 9.26 5.37
C ILE A 106 -2.38 8.62 4.80
N SER A 107 -2.29 7.38 4.32
CA SER A 107 -3.43 6.66 3.78
C SER A 107 -4.52 6.43 4.84
N SER A 108 -4.14 6.11 6.08
CA SER A 108 -5.08 5.95 7.20
C SER A 108 -5.84 7.24 7.47
N LYS A 109 -5.14 8.39 7.47
CA LYS A 109 -5.76 9.70 7.70
C LYS A 109 -6.70 10.08 6.55
N ALA A 110 -6.34 9.79 5.31
CA ALA A 110 -7.22 10.02 4.17
C ALA A 110 -8.49 9.14 4.26
N LEU A 111 -8.35 7.89 4.71
CA LEU A 111 -9.47 6.98 4.90
C LEU A 111 -10.43 7.46 6.00
N GLU A 112 -9.89 8.01 7.09
CA GLU A 112 -10.69 8.63 8.16
C GLU A 112 -11.53 9.79 7.63
N GLN A 113 -10.94 10.69 6.83
CA GLN A 113 -11.68 11.80 6.20
C GLN A 113 -12.78 11.31 5.24
N ILE A 114 -12.52 10.24 4.50
CA ILE A 114 -13.53 9.63 3.63
C ILE A 114 -14.67 9.04 4.44
N ALA A 115 -14.38 8.40 5.57
CA ALA A 115 -15.39 7.84 6.46
C ALA A 115 -16.28 8.95 7.04
N ASP A 116 -15.70 10.06 7.51
CA ASP A 116 -16.45 11.22 8.04
C ASP A 116 -17.36 11.82 6.96
N ALA A 117 -16.82 12.07 5.76
CA ALA A 117 -17.62 12.59 4.66
C ALA A 117 -18.75 11.61 4.25
N SER A 118 -18.48 10.30 4.26
CA SER A 118 -19.50 9.29 3.98
C SER A 118 -20.59 9.26 5.04
N HIS A 119 -20.26 9.51 6.30
CA HIS A 119 -21.24 9.61 7.38
C HIS A 119 -22.16 10.82 7.17
N GLU A 120 -21.61 11.99 6.83
CA GLU A 120 -22.41 13.18 6.50
C GLU A 120 -23.33 12.93 5.29
N GLN A 121 -22.84 12.23 4.27
CA GLN A 121 -23.65 11.86 3.11
C GLN A 121 -24.82 10.95 3.50
N ALA A 122 -24.61 9.97 4.39
CA ALA A 122 -25.69 9.12 4.88
C ALA A 122 -26.79 9.93 5.58
N LEU A 123 -26.41 10.90 6.43
CA LEU A 123 -27.36 11.79 7.08
C LEU A 123 -28.13 12.66 6.08
N ALA A 124 -27.48 13.13 5.01
CA ALA A 124 -28.15 13.88 3.96
C ALA A 124 -29.18 13.02 3.22
N VAL A 125 -28.85 11.75 2.93
CA VAL A 125 -29.77 10.79 2.31
C VAL A 125 -30.96 10.52 3.22
N ASP A 126 -30.77 10.34 4.52
CA ASP A 126 -31.87 10.13 5.49
C ASP A 126 -32.82 11.33 5.53
N ARG A 127 -32.29 12.55 5.47
CA ARG A 127 -33.12 13.77 5.39
C ARG A 127 -33.97 13.77 4.13
N VAL A 128 -33.38 13.42 2.98
CA VAL A 128 -34.11 13.32 1.71
C VAL A 128 -35.20 12.25 1.81
N ALA A 129 -34.90 11.08 2.37
CA ALA A 129 -35.90 10.03 2.59
C ALA A 129 -37.08 10.53 3.44
N GLY A 130 -36.82 11.25 4.53
CA GLY A 130 -37.86 11.86 5.35
C GLY A 130 -38.75 12.86 4.60
N THR A 131 -38.18 13.65 3.70
CA THR A 131 -39.00 14.56 2.85
C THR A 131 -39.92 13.79 1.90
N PHE A 132 -39.45 12.68 1.32
CA PHE A 132 -40.29 11.82 0.47
C PHE A 132 -41.45 11.21 1.23
N GLU A 133 -41.23 10.77 2.48
CA GLU A 133 -42.30 10.24 3.32
C GLU A 133 -43.36 11.30 3.62
N SER A 134 -42.95 12.53 3.96
CA SER A 134 -43.86 13.65 4.21
C SER A 134 -44.68 14.04 2.97
N ILE A 135 -44.04 14.07 1.79
CA ILE A 135 -44.73 14.32 0.51
C ILE A 135 -45.75 13.20 0.26
N ASN A 136 -45.37 11.94 0.48
CA ASN A 136 -46.26 10.81 0.26
C ASN A 136 -47.51 10.85 1.16
N VAL A 137 -47.37 11.23 2.44
CA VAL A 137 -48.51 11.47 3.33
C VAL A 137 -49.42 12.57 2.77
N SER A 138 -48.83 13.70 2.39
CA SER A 138 -49.58 14.85 1.85
C SER A 138 -50.36 14.51 0.57
N VAL A 139 -49.75 13.73 -0.33
CA VAL A 139 -50.41 13.26 -1.56
C VAL A 139 -51.61 12.36 -1.25
N ASN A 140 -51.48 11.47 -0.28
CA ASN A 140 -52.59 10.61 0.16
C ASN A 140 -53.73 11.45 0.76
N ASP A 141 -53.42 12.47 1.55
CA ASP A 141 -54.41 13.38 2.14
C ASP A 141 -55.16 14.16 1.05
N ILE A 142 -54.45 14.72 0.06
CA ILE A 142 -55.06 15.40 -1.10
C ILE A 142 -55.98 14.45 -1.86
N ARG A 143 -55.54 13.22 -2.14
CA ARG A 143 -56.36 12.21 -2.82
C ARG A 143 -57.64 11.91 -2.03
N ASN A 144 -57.53 11.70 -0.73
CA ASN A 144 -58.68 11.40 0.12
C ASN A 144 -59.66 12.59 0.16
N ALA A 145 -59.17 13.83 0.23
CA ALA A 145 -59.99 15.03 0.17
C ALA A 145 -60.74 15.16 -1.18
N LEU A 146 -60.05 14.93 -2.30
CA LEU A 146 -60.66 14.94 -3.63
C LEU A 146 -61.78 13.90 -3.77
N LEU A 147 -61.57 12.68 -3.26
CA LEU A 147 -62.60 11.65 -3.23
C LEU A 147 -63.81 12.07 -2.38
N GLY A 148 -63.58 12.71 -1.23
CA GLY A 148 -64.65 13.25 -0.39
C GLY A 148 -65.46 14.36 -1.06
N ILE A 149 -64.78 15.27 -1.78
CA ILE A 149 -65.43 16.33 -2.56
C ILE A 149 -66.28 15.73 -3.67
N ASP A 150 -65.73 14.80 -4.47
CA ASP A 150 -66.45 14.13 -5.55
C ASP A 150 -67.70 13.39 -5.02
N TYR A 151 -67.55 12.64 -3.93
CA TYR A 151 -68.66 11.96 -3.28
C TYR A 151 -69.77 12.93 -2.86
N THR A 152 -69.39 14.05 -2.24
CA THR A 152 -70.33 15.08 -1.79
C THR A 152 -71.01 15.75 -2.98
N MET A 153 -70.27 16.10 -4.04
CA MET A 153 -70.85 16.69 -5.26
C MET A 153 -71.86 15.76 -5.91
N LYS A 154 -71.55 14.46 -6.05
CA LYS A 154 -72.48 13.46 -6.61
C LYS A 154 -73.74 13.29 -5.77
N ARG A 155 -73.65 13.46 -4.44
CA ARG A 155 -74.80 13.38 -3.53
C ARG A 155 -75.70 14.62 -3.60
N CYS A 156 -75.10 15.81 -3.68
CA CYS A 156 -75.84 17.08 -3.75
C CYS A 156 -76.44 17.34 -5.13
N TYR A 157 -75.80 16.84 -6.19
CA TYR A 157 -76.23 16.96 -7.58
C TYR A 157 -76.40 15.56 -8.17
N PRO A 158 -77.44 14.80 -7.76
CA PRO A 158 -77.71 13.51 -8.38
C PRO A 158 -77.93 13.77 -9.87
N ALA A 159 -77.10 13.13 -10.71
CA ALA A 159 -77.26 13.22 -12.14
C ALA A 159 -78.71 12.89 -12.48
N THR A 160 -79.47 13.87 -12.97
CA THR A 160 -80.78 13.62 -13.57
C THR A 160 -80.54 12.63 -14.68
N GLN A 161 -80.94 11.37 -14.48
CA GLN A 161 -80.96 10.38 -15.53
C GLN A 161 -81.65 11.03 -16.72
N GLN A 162 -80.87 11.19 -17.78
CA GLN A 162 -81.32 11.69 -19.06
C GLN A 162 -82.49 10.80 -19.47
N ARG A 163 -83.73 11.29 -19.30
CA ARG A 163 -84.92 10.68 -19.87
C ARG A 163 -84.62 10.55 -21.37
N GLN A 164 -84.40 9.32 -21.83
CA GLN A 164 -84.38 9.01 -23.26
C GLN A 164 -85.79 9.28 -23.79
N ASN A 165 -86.05 10.52 -24.17
CA ASN A 165 -87.22 10.89 -24.94
C ASN A 165 -86.98 10.40 -26.38
N ASN A 166 -87.24 9.11 -26.61
CA ASN A 166 -87.48 8.58 -27.95
C ASN A 166 -88.85 9.11 -28.39
N ILE A 167 -88.88 10.33 -28.95
CA ILE A 167 -90.10 10.99 -29.49
C ILE A 167 -90.22 10.82 -31.02
N PHE A 168 -89.35 10.03 -31.65
CA PHE A 168 -89.52 9.64 -33.05
C PHE A 168 -89.62 8.11 -33.17
N SER A 169 -90.86 7.62 -33.13
CA SER A 169 -91.31 6.31 -33.63
C SER A 169 -92.69 6.49 -34.23
#